data_AF-A0A8H8RYE5-F1
#
_entry.id   AF-A0A8H8RYE5-F1
#
_cell.length_a   1.000
_cell.length_b   1.000
_cell.length_c   1.000
_cell.angle_alpha   90.00
_cell.angle_beta   90.00
_cell.angle_gamma   90.00
#
_symmetry.space_group_name_H-M   'P 1'
#
loop_
_entity.id
_entity.type
_entity.pdbx_description
1 polymer ?
#
loop_
_entity_poly.entity_id
_entity_poly.type
_entity_poly.pdbx_seq_one_letter_code
_entity_poly.pdbx_strand_id
1 'polypeptide(L)'
;MATTDIQIQILQTGTITVRPSLYTQPHTRSPLLRLLHILTDRQWRSPSLPVYTFLITHPTDGRILFDTGMSPSCNAPGYFAWWFPAIKFMSWLSITPAQGIGAQLLERGISPGDLTAVVLSHLHHDHSGGLSDVAGAPVLMSKEHWETFQSPTAATLSGAAPKHWPRD
;
A
#
# COMPACT_ATOMS: atom_id res chain seq x y z
N MET A 1 -1.34 -11.15 -35.06
CA MET A 1 -0.03 -10.57 -34.69
C MET A 1 -0.05 -10.37 -33.19
N ALA A 2 0.88 -10.99 -32.44
CA ALA A 2 0.99 -10.72 -31.01
C ALA A 2 1.47 -9.28 -30.83
N THR A 3 0.72 -8.46 -30.13
CA THR A 3 1.05 -7.05 -29.89
C THR A 3 2.30 -6.96 -29.01
N THR A 4 3.30 -6.20 -29.44
CA THR A 4 4.54 -5.93 -28.70
C THR A 4 4.39 -4.85 -27.63
N ASP A 5 3.19 -4.33 -27.45
CA ASP A 5 2.95 -3.14 -26.63
C ASP A 5 2.70 -3.51 -25.18
N ILE A 6 3.37 -2.77 -24.29
CA ILE A 6 3.14 -2.85 -22.85
C ILE A 6 1.83 -2.12 -22.54
N GLN A 7 0.91 -2.80 -21.87
CA GLN A 7 -0.33 -2.20 -21.38
C GLN A 7 -0.24 -1.92 -19.89
N ILE A 8 -0.64 -0.73 -19.45
CA ILE A 8 -0.67 -0.35 -18.04
C ILE A 8 -2.11 0.02 -17.68
N GLN A 9 -2.68 -0.71 -16.73
CA GLN A 9 -3.97 -0.39 -16.13
C GLN A 9 -3.75 0.21 -14.74
N ILE A 10 -4.39 1.35 -14.48
CA ILE A 10 -4.37 2.00 -13.16
C ILE A 10 -5.57 1.48 -12.38
N LEU A 11 -5.30 0.83 -11.25
CA LEU A 11 -6.30 0.27 -10.34
C LEU A 11 -6.31 1.10 -9.06
N GLN A 12 -7.46 1.66 -8.69
CA GLN A 12 -7.58 2.47 -7.48
C GLN A 12 -8.06 1.62 -6.30
N THR A 13 -7.27 1.54 -5.24
CA THR A 13 -7.60 0.82 -4.01
C THR A 13 -8.04 1.79 -2.92
N GLY A 14 -9.11 2.55 -3.20
CA GLY A 14 -9.65 3.53 -2.26
C GLY A 14 -8.91 4.87 -2.24
N THR A 15 -9.02 5.58 -1.11
CA THR A 15 -8.45 6.91 -0.90
C THR A 15 -7.94 7.09 0.53
N ILE A 16 -6.95 7.96 0.68
CA ILE A 16 -6.38 8.37 1.96
C ILE A 16 -6.50 9.89 2.14
N THR A 17 -7.09 10.31 3.25
CA THR A 17 -7.12 11.72 3.67
C THR A 17 -6.08 11.90 4.76
N VAL A 18 -5.13 12.81 4.57
CA VAL A 18 -4.03 13.00 5.52
C VAL A 18 -4.01 14.40 6.10
N ARG A 19 -3.35 14.56 7.25
CA ARG A 19 -2.95 15.86 7.75
C ARG A 19 -1.98 16.54 6.76
N PRO A 20 -2.15 17.83 6.41
CA PRO A 20 -1.32 18.51 5.40
C PRO A 20 0.19 18.40 5.64
N SER A 21 0.63 18.52 6.88
CA SER A 21 2.05 18.41 7.25
C SER A 21 2.61 16.99 7.11
N LEU A 22 1.79 15.96 6.89
CA LEU A 22 2.30 14.62 6.62
C LEU A 22 3.12 14.55 5.33
N TYR A 23 2.76 15.34 4.31
CA TYR A 23 3.39 15.30 2.98
C TYR A 23 4.06 16.61 2.54
N THR A 24 3.92 17.68 3.32
CA THR A 24 4.52 19.01 3.00
C THR A 24 5.78 19.31 3.80
N GLN A 25 6.13 18.48 4.78
CA GLN A 25 7.30 18.70 5.64
C GLN A 25 8.61 18.25 4.99
N PRO A 26 9.71 18.99 5.20
CA PRO A 26 11.01 18.60 4.67
C PRO A 26 11.52 17.33 5.38
N HIS A 27 12.19 16.47 4.62
CA HIS A 27 12.80 15.25 5.15
C HIS A 27 13.95 15.54 6.15
N THR A 28 14.53 16.74 6.10
CA THR A 28 15.62 17.18 6.98
C THR A 28 15.17 17.51 8.40
N ARG A 29 13.85 17.66 8.66
CA ARG A 29 13.33 17.91 10.00
C ARG A 29 13.32 16.60 10.81
N SER A 30 13.69 16.70 12.09
CA SER A 30 13.71 15.54 12.97
C SER A 30 12.34 14.85 13.04
N PRO A 31 12.28 13.51 13.15
CA PRO A 31 11.02 12.76 13.19
C PRO A 31 10.07 13.23 14.30
N LEU A 32 10.61 13.55 15.49
CA LEU A 32 9.81 14.05 16.62
C LEU A 32 9.12 15.38 16.29
N LEU A 33 9.85 16.34 15.73
CA LEU A 33 9.27 17.64 15.36
C LEU A 33 8.27 17.49 14.21
N ARG A 34 8.51 16.54 13.29
CA ARG A 34 7.56 16.23 12.22
C ARG A 34 6.25 15.69 12.79
N LEU A 35 6.33 14.76 13.74
CA LEU A 35 5.15 14.21 14.41
C LEU A 35 4.39 15.28 15.18
N LEU A 36 5.07 16.10 15.97
CA LEU A 36 4.44 17.20 16.71
C LEU A 36 3.71 18.17 15.78
N HIS A 37 4.32 18.53 14.65
CA HIS A 37 3.68 19.40 13.68
C HIS A 37 2.41 18.79 13.07
N ILE A 38 2.43 17.48 12.77
CA ILE A 38 1.24 16.75 12.30
C ILE A 38 0.10 16.79 13.30
N LEU A 39 0.40 16.69 14.59
CA LEU A 39 -0.61 16.78 15.64
C LEU A 39 -1.18 18.20 15.80
N THR A 40 -0.49 19.23 15.32
CA THR A 40 -0.98 20.62 15.34
C THR A 40 -1.85 20.98 14.14
N ASP A 41 -1.90 20.15 13.10
CA ASP A 41 -2.77 20.40 11.95
C ASP A 41 -4.24 20.42 12.38
N ARG A 42 -4.92 21.52 12.05
CA ARG A 42 -6.36 21.68 12.34
C ARG A 42 -7.26 21.20 11.21
N GLN A 43 -6.71 21.13 10.01
CA GLN A 43 -7.42 20.75 8.80
C GLN A 43 -6.99 19.37 8.33
N TRP A 44 -7.82 18.82 7.45
CA TRP A 44 -7.53 17.63 6.69
C TRP A 44 -7.36 18.02 5.24
N ARG A 45 -6.49 17.31 4.54
CA ARG A 45 -6.32 17.52 3.11
C ARG A 45 -7.66 17.32 2.39
N SER A 46 -8.00 18.23 1.48
CA SER A 46 -9.12 18.08 0.56
C SER A 46 -8.67 18.49 -0.85
N PRO A 47 -8.90 17.66 -1.89
CA PRO A 47 -9.53 16.34 -1.83
C PRO A 47 -8.61 15.25 -1.24
N SER A 48 -9.22 14.13 -0.87
CA SER A 48 -8.51 12.89 -0.50
C SER A 48 -7.59 12.43 -1.62
N LEU A 49 -6.47 11.81 -1.26
CA LEU A 49 -5.53 11.21 -2.20
C LEU A 49 -6.03 9.84 -2.67
N PRO A 50 -6.01 9.53 -3.97
CA PRO A 50 -6.20 8.17 -4.41
C PRO A 50 -4.99 7.30 -4.05
N VAL A 51 -5.24 6.04 -3.71
CA VAL A 51 -4.20 5.01 -3.62
C VAL A 51 -4.28 4.17 -4.87
N TYR A 52 -3.17 4.08 -5.62
CA TYR A 52 -3.11 3.38 -6.89
C TYR A 52 -2.22 2.15 -6.82
N THR A 53 -2.56 1.19 -7.66
CA THR A 53 -1.79 0.00 -7.99
C THR A 53 -1.81 -0.13 -9.51
N PHE A 54 -0.74 -0.64 -10.11
CA PHE A 54 -0.62 -0.69 -11.56
C PHE A 54 -0.51 -2.14 -12.03
N LEU A 55 -1.47 -2.58 -12.83
CA LEU A 55 -1.40 -3.86 -13.52
C LEU A 55 -0.72 -3.65 -14.88
N ILE A 56 0.50 -4.12 -14.99
CA ILE A 56 1.34 -4.05 -16.18
C ILE A 56 1.23 -5.38 -16.90
N THR A 57 0.75 -5.37 -18.14
CA THR A 57 0.77 -6.55 -19.02
C THR A 57 1.92 -6.38 -20.00
N HIS A 58 2.98 -7.14 -19.78
CA HIS A 58 4.16 -7.18 -20.63
C HIS A 58 4.05 -8.36 -21.62
N PRO A 59 4.35 -8.16 -22.92
CA PRO A 59 4.17 -9.21 -23.93
C PRO A 59 5.07 -10.44 -23.73
N THR A 60 6.27 -10.27 -23.15
CA THR A 60 7.21 -11.37 -22.88
C THR A 60 7.22 -11.83 -21.43
N ASP A 61 6.98 -10.91 -20.49
CA ASP A 61 7.22 -11.15 -19.07
C ASP A 61 5.89 -11.43 -18.34
N GLY A 62 4.76 -11.41 -19.05
CA GLY A 62 3.45 -11.67 -18.48
C GLY A 62 2.91 -10.49 -17.66
N ARG A 63 2.12 -10.81 -16.62
CA ARG A 63 1.43 -9.80 -15.81
C ARG A 63 2.26 -9.46 -14.58
N ILE A 64 2.57 -8.18 -14.42
CA ILE A 64 3.30 -7.64 -13.28
C ILE A 64 2.38 -6.69 -12.55
N LEU A 65 2.26 -6.84 -11.24
CA LEU A 65 1.51 -5.94 -10.39
C LEU A 65 2.48 -5.03 -9.65
N PHE A 66 2.40 -3.72 -9.84
CA PHE A 66 3.21 -2.74 -9.10
C PHE A 66 2.40 -2.15 -7.95
N ASP A 67 2.88 -2.39 -6.73
CA ASP A 67 2.17 -2.27 -5.46
C ASP A 67 0.92 -3.16 -5.37
N THR A 68 0.31 -3.20 -4.19
CA THR A 68 -0.94 -3.95 -3.92
C THR A 68 -2.01 -3.08 -3.28
N GLY A 69 -1.71 -1.81 -3.05
CA GLY A 69 -2.64 -0.83 -2.53
C GLY A 69 -3.02 -1.06 -1.08
N MET A 70 -4.19 -0.53 -0.69
CA MET A 70 -4.79 -0.75 0.63
C MET A 70 -5.63 -2.03 0.66
N SER A 71 -5.65 -2.70 1.82
CA SER A 71 -6.62 -3.77 2.11
C SER A 71 -7.95 -3.18 2.57
N PRO A 72 -9.11 -3.68 2.10
CA PRO A 72 -10.41 -3.34 2.68
C PRO A 72 -10.52 -3.60 4.19
N SER A 73 -9.73 -4.54 4.72
CA SER A 73 -9.66 -4.84 6.15
C SER A 73 -9.10 -3.68 6.98
N CYS A 74 -8.47 -2.66 6.37
CA CYS A 74 -7.96 -1.49 7.08
C CYS A 74 -9.06 -0.66 7.77
N ASN A 75 -10.31 -0.79 7.32
CA ASN A 75 -11.48 -0.18 7.97
C ASN A 75 -11.88 -0.89 9.28
N ALA A 76 -11.41 -2.12 9.51
CA ALA A 76 -11.80 -2.91 10.68
C ALA A 76 -11.00 -2.52 11.94
N PRO A 77 -11.64 -2.54 13.12
CA PRO A 77 -10.92 -2.45 14.39
C PRO A 77 -9.84 -3.54 14.49
N GLY A 78 -8.63 -3.16 14.92
CA GLY A 78 -7.53 -4.10 15.13
C GLY A 78 -6.69 -4.43 13.89
N TYR A 79 -6.96 -3.80 12.73
CA TYR A 79 -6.06 -3.87 11.57
C TYR A 79 -4.70 -3.26 11.91
N PHE A 80 -4.68 -2.00 12.37
CA PHE A 80 -3.48 -1.36 12.88
C PHE A 80 -3.22 -1.71 14.34
N ALA A 81 -1.94 -1.73 14.72
CA ALA A 81 -1.50 -1.98 16.08
C ALA A 81 -2.14 -0.99 17.07
N TRP A 82 -2.82 -1.52 18.09
CA TRP A 82 -3.50 -0.68 19.09
C TRP A 82 -2.53 0.22 19.87
N TRP A 83 -1.29 -0.25 20.06
CA TRP A 83 -0.21 0.45 20.76
C TRP A 83 0.45 1.54 19.90
N PHE A 84 0.10 1.64 18.61
CA PHE A 84 0.58 2.68 17.69
C PHE A 84 -0.58 3.36 16.94
N PRO A 85 -1.36 4.22 17.61
CA PRO A 85 -2.54 4.85 17.01
C PRO A 85 -2.20 6.00 16.04
N ALA A 86 -0.91 6.31 15.81
CA ALA A 86 -0.46 7.45 15.02
C ALA A 86 -1.12 7.50 13.64
N ILE A 87 -1.21 6.35 12.95
CA ILE A 87 -1.86 6.23 11.64
C ILE A 87 -3.31 6.78 11.68
N LYS A 88 -4.07 6.47 12.74
CA LYS A 88 -5.47 6.94 12.90
C LYS A 88 -5.59 8.43 13.17
N PHE A 89 -4.57 9.06 13.77
CA PHE A 89 -4.55 10.50 14.02
C PHE A 89 -4.04 11.30 12.83
N MET A 90 -3.21 10.68 12.01
CA MET A 90 -2.53 11.30 10.87
C MET A 90 -3.28 11.10 9.55
N SER A 91 -4.14 10.07 9.47
CA SER A 91 -4.84 9.69 8.25
C SER A 91 -6.23 9.10 8.48
N TRP A 92 -7.09 9.25 7.48
CA TRP A 92 -8.34 8.52 7.31
C TRP A 92 -8.31 7.74 6.01
N LEU A 93 -8.56 6.43 6.13
CA LEU A 93 -8.60 5.50 5.02
C LEU A 93 -10.05 5.28 4.62
N SER A 94 -10.31 5.22 3.31
CA SER A 94 -11.63 4.91 2.76
C SER A 94 -11.47 3.98 1.57
N ILE A 95 -11.94 2.75 1.72
CA ILE A 95 -11.86 1.69 0.71
C ILE A 95 -13.09 0.78 0.83
N THR A 96 -13.66 0.38 -0.29
CA THR A 96 -14.73 -0.63 -0.33
C THR A 96 -14.15 -2.02 -0.60
N PRO A 97 -14.86 -3.12 -0.27
CA PRO A 97 -14.42 -4.46 -0.63
C PRO A 97 -14.12 -4.64 -2.12
N ALA A 98 -14.93 -4.03 -3.01
CA ALA A 98 -14.73 -4.09 -4.46
C ALA A 98 -13.48 -3.33 -4.95
N GLN A 99 -13.00 -2.35 -4.17
CA GLN A 99 -11.76 -1.63 -4.46
C GLN A 99 -10.51 -2.38 -4.01
N GLY A 100 -10.62 -3.44 -3.20
CA GLY A 100 -9.47 -4.27 -2.85
C GLY A 100 -8.84 -4.93 -4.08
N ILE A 101 -7.51 -5.09 -4.08
CA ILE A 101 -6.82 -5.58 -5.27
C ILE A 101 -7.24 -7.01 -5.66
N GLY A 102 -7.51 -7.88 -4.67
CA GLY A 102 -8.03 -9.21 -4.93
C GLY A 102 -9.36 -9.21 -5.71
N ALA A 103 -10.30 -8.34 -5.31
CA ALA A 103 -11.58 -8.20 -6.00
C ALA A 103 -11.41 -7.66 -7.42
N GLN A 104 -10.54 -6.66 -7.62
CA GLN A 104 -10.28 -6.07 -8.94
C GLN A 104 -9.59 -7.05 -9.90
N LEU A 105 -8.65 -7.88 -9.41
CA LEU A 105 -8.02 -8.93 -10.20
C LEU A 105 -9.02 -10.03 -10.58
N LEU A 106 -9.84 -10.47 -9.62
CA LEU A 106 -10.88 -11.48 -9.85
C LEU A 106 -11.91 -11.02 -10.90
N GLU A 107 -12.35 -9.77 -10.85
CA GLU A 107 -13.25 -9.17 -11.85
C GLU A 107 -12.66 -9.24 -13.28
N ARG A 108 -11.33 -9.21 -13.38
CA ARG A 108 -10.60 -9.33 -14.66
C ARG A 108 -10.26 -10.78 -15.03
N GLY A 109 -10.71 -11.75 -14.24
CA GLY A 109 -10.39 -13.17 -14.44
C GLY A 109 -8.92 -13.50 -14.19
N ILE A 110 -8.24 -12.73 -13.34
CA ILE A 110 -6.83 -12.89 -13.01
C ILE A 110 -6.73 -13.47 -11.59
N SER A 111 -6.11 -14.63 -11.46
CA SER A 111 -5.73 -15.21 -10.18
C SER A 111 -4.32 -14.77 -9.76
N PRO A 112 -3.94 -14.89 -8.47
CA PRO A 112 -2.57 -14.63 -8.05
C PRO A 112 -1.51 -15.43 -8.82
N GLY A 113 -1.83 -16.66 -9.23
CA GLY A 113 -0.94 -17.52 -10.02
C GLY A 113 -0.73 -17.06 -11.47
N ASP A 114 -1.56 -16.14 -11.97
CA ASP A 114 -1.40 -15.53 -13.30
C ASP A 114 -0.43 -14.34 -13.30
N LEU A 115 0.01 -13.91 -12.11
CA LEU A 115 0.99 -12.84 -11.95
C LEU A 115 2.40 -13.42 -12.00
N THR A 116 3.22 -12.91 -12.92
CA THR A 116 4.64 -13.22 -12.98
C THR A 116 5.38 -12.65 -11.77
N ALA A 117 4.99 -11.44 -11.34
CA ALA A 117 5.57 -10.78 -10.19
C ALA A 117 4.63 -9.73 -9.58
N VAL A 118 4.80 -9.51 -8.29
CA VAL A 118 4.31 -8.34 -7.55
C VAL A 118 5.53 -7.52 -7.15
N VAL A 119 5.68 -6.32 -7.70
CA VAL A 119 6.78 -5.40 -7.37
C VAL A 119 6.28 -4.39 -6.35
N LEU A 120 6.89 -4.34 -5.17
CA LEU A 120 6.55 -3.36 -4.15
C LEU A 120 7.52 -2.17 -4.23
N SER A 121 6.96 -0.97 -4.29
CA SER A 121 7.73 0.26 -4.13
C SER A 121 8.32 0.35 -2.71
N HIS A 122 7.51 -0.01 -1.71
CA HIS A 122 7.86 -0.10 -0.29
C HIS A 122 6.75 -0.79 0.51
N LEU A 123 6.91 -0.85 1.84
CA LEU A 123 6.10 -1.66 2.75
C LEU A 123 5.05 -0.89 3.58
N HIS A 124 4.75 0.37 3.27
CA HIS A 124 3.64 1.05 3.95
C HIS A 124 2.31 0.36 3.65
N HIS A 125 1.34 0.52 4.55
CA HIS A 125 0.05 -0.17 4.52
C HIS A 125 -0.81 0.15 3.28
N ASP A 126 -0.58 1.29 2.64
CA ASP A 126 -1.22 1.75 1.42
C ASP A 126 -0.55 1.25 0.13
N HIS A 127 0.57 0.53 0.25
CA HIS A 127 1.27 -0.10 -0.87
C HIS A 127 1.31 -1.63 -0.73
N SER A 128 1.40 -2.13 0.50
CA SER A 128 1.53 -3.55 0.83
C SER A 128 0.26 -4.16 1.43
N GLY A 129 -0.83 -3.39 1.54
CA GLY A 129 -2.05 -3.81 2.21
C GLY A 129 -2.71 -5.01 1.53
N GLY A 130 -2.71 -5.04 0.20
CA GLY A 130 -3.30 -6.13 -0.59
C GLY A 130 -2.44 -7.39 -0.73
N LEU A 131 -1.27 -7.49 -0.08
CA LEU A 131 -0.36 -8.63 -0.26
C LEU A 131 -1.00 -9.99 0.04
N SER A 132 -1.89 -10.07 1.03
CA SER A 132 -2.62 -11.30 1.34
C SER A 132 -3.54 -11.75 0.19
N ASP A 133 -4.06 -10.83 -0.61
CA ASP A 133 -4.96 -11.13 -1.73
C ASP A 133 -4.22 -11.73 -2.93
N VAL A 134 -2.90 -11.53 -2.99
CA VAL A 134 -2.01 -12.00 -4.07
C VAL A 134 -0.99 -13.03 -3.57
N ALA A 135 -1.28 -13.67 -2.43
CA ALA A 135 -0.44 -14.72 -1.88
C ALA A 135 -0.21 -15.84 -2.92
N GLY A 136 1.05 -16.24 -3.08
CA GLY A 136 1.49 -17.21 -4.10
C GLY A 136 2.17 -16.59 -5.33
N ALA A 137 1.96 -15.30 -5.61
CA ALA A 137 2.72 -14.59 -6.63
C ALA A 137 4.15 -14.26 -6.12
N PRO A 138 5.20 -14.32 -6.96
CA PRO A 138 6.54 -13.88 -6.58
C PRO A 138 6.55 -12.39 -6.19
N VAL A 139 7.01 -12.06 -4.99
CA VAL A 139 7.10 -10.67 -4.52
C VAL A 139 8.54 -10.15 -4.65
N LEU A 140 8.71 -9.02 -5.31
CA LEU A 140 9.98 -8.35 -5.55
C LEU A 140 10.00 -7.00 -4.83
N MET A 141 11.11 -6.71 -4.14
CA MET A 141 11.40 -5.40 -3.55
C MET A 141 12.90 -5.21 -3.43
N SER A 142 13.36 -3.98 -3.16
CA SER A 142 14.78 -3.77 -2.88
C SER A 142 15.19 -4.46 -1.58
N LYS A 143 16.43 -4.97 -1.58
CA LYS A 143 17.01 -5.66 -0.42
C LYS A 143 17.10 -4.72 0.79
N GLU A 144 17.49 -3.48 0.56
CA GLU A 144 17.65 -2.46 1.59
C GLU A 144 16.32 -2.14 2.28
N HIS A 145 15.22 -2.11 1.50
CA HIS A 145 13.89 -1.88 2.06
C HIS A 145 13.40 -3.09 2.85
N TRP A 146 13.65 -4.31 2.35
CA TRP A 146 13.34 -5.53 3.10
C TRP A 146 14.07 -5.57 4.45
N GLU A 147 15.38 -5.29 4.44
CA GLU A 147 16.21 -5.33 5.63
C GLU A 147 15.75 -4.34 6.72
N THR A 148 15.25 -3.18 6.31
CA THR A 148 14.72 -2.13 7.20
C THR A 148 13.44 -2.56 7.94
N PHE A 149 12.63 -3.43 7.33
CA PHE A 149 11.30 -3.79 7.81
C PHE A 149 11.22 -5.18 8.48
N GLN A 150 12.37 -5.84 8.70
CA GLN A 150 12.44 -7.15 9.35
C GLN A 150 11.90 -7.17 10.78
N SER A 151 11.96 -6.04 11.49
CA SER A 151 11.38 -5.90 12.83
C SER A 151 9.90 -5.49 12.71
N PRO A 152 8.92 -6.29 13.18
CA PRO A 152 7.51 -5.92 13.12
C PRO A 152 7.20 -4.61 13.84
N THR A 153 7.92 -4.31 14.91
CA THR A 153 7.78 -3.03 15.63
C THR A 153 8.32 -1.88 14.80
N ALA A 154 9.51 -2.01 14.19
CA ALA A 154 10.08 -0.95 13.35
C ALA A 154 9.21 -0.72 12.10
N ALA A 155 8.74 -1.80 11.46
CA ALA A 155 7.83 -1.75 10.33
C ALA A 155 6.54 -0.99 10.69
N THR A 156 5.93 -1.31 11.83
CA THR A 156 4.71 -0.63 12.31
C THR A 156 4.96 0.87 12.55
N LEU A 157 6.07 1.23 13.21
CA LEU A 157 6.44 2.63 13.46
C LEU A 157 6.68 3.43 12.16
N SER A 158 7.14 2.76 11.11
CA SER A 158 7.32 3.35 9.78
C SER A 158 6.02 3.46 8.98
N GLY A 159 4.90 2.90 9.44
CA GLY A 159 3.59 2.98 8.75
C GLY A 159 3.20 1.72 7.99
N ALA A 160 3.90 0.60 8.17
CA ALA A 160 3.50 -0.71 7.65
C ALA A 160 2.46 -1.41 8.55
N ALA A 161 1.89 -2.49 8.03
CA ALA A 161 0.96 -3.35 8.77
C ALA A 161 1.42 -4.84 8.75
N PRO A 162 2.58 -5.15 9.35
CA PRO A 162 3.27 -6.46 9.18
C PRO A 162 2.49 -7.68 9.67
N LYS A 163 1.49 -7.48 10.54
CA LYS A 163 0.59 -8.55 11.00
C LYS A 163 -0.18 -9.22 9.85
N HIS A 164 -0.39 -8.51 8.75
CA HIS A 164 -1.20 -8.94 7.59
C HIS A 164 -0.37 -9.29 6.37
N TRP A 165 0.96 -9.33 6.50
CA TRP A 165 1.79 -9.88 5.43
C TRP A 165 1.59 -11.39 5.37
N PRO A 166 1.61 -11.98 4.15
CA PRO A 166 1.60 -13.42 3.99
C PRO A 166 2.66 -14.06 4.88
N ARG A 167 2.28 -15.15 5.52
CA ARG A 167 3.21 -16.08 6.16
C ARG A 167 3.40 -17.24 5.20
N ASP A 168 4.61 -17.79 5.15
CA ASP A 168 5.02 -18.93 4.33
C ASP A 168 3.88 -19.93 3.99
#